data_AF-A0A7E6EJW1-F1
#
_entry.id   AF-A0A7E6EJW1-F1
#
_cell.length_a   1.000
_cell.length_b   1.000
_cell.length_c   1.000
_cell.angle_alpha   90.00
_cell.angle_beta   90.00
_cell.angle_gamma   90.00
#
_symmetry.space_group_name_H-M   'P 1'
#
loop_
_entity.id
_entity.type
_entity.pdbx_description
1 polymer ?
#
loop_
_entity_poly.entity_id
_entity_poly.type
_entity_poly.pdbx_seq_one_letter_code
_entity_poly.pdbx_strand_id
1 'polypeptide(L)'
;MDGDLVCNFKKCRKSLNKLAWVTSCSHIFCEEDGSREFNKAYSCPACESSLSGTFDIIRIDLQPSDQYKSMVLAGQKPEVIMEICSRALSFWTYQSHQERVYQEYIASKVKEKATQLEQYYEEVVSRIQSELSSMKLQQNATKKDLETTKKKYSEVAEKLVEKTRQCQKLQSMYDVIRRKLISPINYEKECPEKVWNGFKNENFILSLSSADAVLRKLHTPSAPPPPLANNGCDDDFVLQPNHTPVSGVLHSGRHSKSRSVIKCL
;
A
#
# COMPACT_ATOMS: atom_id res chain seq x y z
N MET A 1 20.17 -1.00 -22.56
CA MET A 1 19.90 -2.36 -23.09
C MET A 1 19.02 -2.12 -24.31
N ASP A 2 19.62 -1.63 -25.38
CA ASP A 2 18.88 -0.86 -26.38
C ASP A 2 19.03 -1.53 -27.74
N GLY A 3 17.95 -2.17 -28.20
CA GLY A 3 17.83 -2.57 -29.60
C GLY A 3 17.51 -4.03 -29.88
N ASP A 4 17.19 -4.88 -28.89
CA ASP A 4 16.76 -6.26 -29.18
C ASP A 4 15.23 -6.34 -29.37
N LEU A 5 14.79 -7.11 -30.35
CA LEU A 5 13.36 -7.42 -30.51
C LEU A 5 12.90 -8.28 -29.33
N VAL A 6 11.66 -8.07 -28.90
CA VAL A 6 11.04 -8.85 -27.81
C VAL A 6 9.77 -9.53 -28.29
N CYS A 7 9.47 -10.69 -27.71
CA CYS A 7 8.25 -11.42 -28.03
C CYS A 7 7.01 -10.56 -27.73
N ASN A 8 6.15 -10.38 -28.74
CA ASN A 8 4.88 -9.65 -28.62
C ASN A 8 3.75 -10.48 -28.00
N PHE A 9 4.02 -11.73 -27.58
CA PHE A 9 3.06 -12.48 -26.78
C PHE A 9 2.92 -11.82 -25.40
N LYS A 10 1.69 -11.47 -25.03
CA LYS A 10 1.35 -10.64 -23.84
C LYS A 10 2.10 -11.04 -22.55
N LYS A 11 2.36 -12.35 -22.36
CA LYS A 11 2.94 -12.91 -21.13
C LYS A 11 4.43 -13.33 -21.24
N CYS A 12 5.08 -13.21 -22.39
CA CYS A 12 6.42 -13.76 -22.61
C CYS A 12 7.52 -12.71 -22.53
N ARG A 13 7.46 -11.69 -23.39
CA ARG A 13 8.41 -10.55 -23.42
C ARG A 13 9.90 -10.96 -23.49
N LYS A 14 10.20 -12.19 -23.89
CA LYS A 14 11.56 -12.72 -24.04
C LYS A 14 12.28 -11.99 -25.18
N SER A 15 13.54 -11.63 -24.97
CA SER A 15 14.43 -11.12 -26.02
C SER A 15 14.66 -12.18 -27.11
N LEU A 16 14.61 -11.74 -28.37
CA LEU A 16 14.62 -12.58 -29.56
C LEU A 16 15.98 -12.49 -30.25
N ASN A 17 16.73 -13.60 -30.23
CA ASN A 17 18.13 -13.60 -30.67
C ASN A 17 18.47 -14.66 -31.72
N LYS A 18 17.54 -15.57 -32.06
CA LYS A 18 17.80 -16.69 -32.98
C LYS A 18 16.64 -16.83 -33.96
N LEU A 19 15.73 -17.75 -33.68
CA LEU A 19 14.55 -17.99 -34.50
C LEU A 19 13.35 -17.22 -33.94
N ALA A 20 12.58 -16.64 -34.85
CA ALA A 20 11.36 -15.92 -34.50
C ALA A 20 10.28 -16.10 -35.57
N TRP A 21 9.04 -15.93 -35.16
CA TRP A 21 7.88 -15.94 -36.03
C TRP A 21 7.42 -14.50 -36.25
N VAL A 22 7.42 -14.05 -37.50
CA VAL A 22 6.96 -12.71 -37.89
C VAL A 22 5.66 -12.82 -38.65
N THR A 23 4.77 -11.87 -38.41
CA THR A 23 3.45 -11.80 -39.05
C THR A 23 3.33 -10.59 -39.96
N SER A 24 2.43 -10.63 -40.94
CA SER A 24 2.15 -9.50 -41.85
C SER A 24 1.57 -8.28 -41.12
N CYS A 25 0.95 -8.48 -39.96
CA CYS A 25 0.52 -7.40 -39.06
C CYS A 25 1.67 -6.79 -38.21
N SER A 26 2.93 -7.02 -38.60
CA SER A 26 4.13 -6.48 -37.97
C SER A 26 4.35 -6.92 -36.52
N HIS A 27 3.82 -8.08 -36.09
CA HIS A 27 4.13 -8.68 -34.78
C HIS A 27 5.15 -9.81 -34.91
N ILE A 28 5.99 -9.95 -33.88
CA ILE A 28 7.04 -10.96 -33.77
C ILE A 28 6.94 -11.76 -32.48
N PHE A 29 7.18 -13.07 -32.57
CA PHE A 29 7.06 -14.02 -31.46
C PHE A 29 8.30 -14.88 -31.36
N CYS A 30 8.63 -15.35 -30.15
CA CYS A 30 9.68 -16.34 -29.97
C CYS A 30 9.26 -17.68 -30.58
N GLU A 31 10.23 -18.55 -30.80
CA GLU A 31 10.01 -19.88 -31.36
C GLU A 31 8.98 -20.69 -30.57
N GLU A 32 9.00 -20.60 -29.23
CA GLU A 32 8.11 -21.38 -28.37
C GLU A 32 6.65 -20.92 -28.44
N ASP A 33 6.42 -19.60 -28.46
CA ASP A 33 5.07 -19.03 -28.52
C ASP A 33 4.50 -19.08 -29.94
N GLY A 34 5.31 -18.74 -30.94
CA GLY A 34 4.90 -18.79 -32.35
C GLY A 34 4.50 -20.21 -32.77
N SER A 35 5.34 -21.21 -32.48
CA SER A 35 5.02 -22.61 -32.78
C SER A 35 3.75 -23.07 -32.04
N ARG A 36 3.58 -22.67 -30.77
CA ARG A 36 2.41 -23.09 -29.99
C ARG A 36 1.10 -22.46 -30.48
N GLU A 37 1.10 -21.18 -30.82
CA GLU A 37 -0.15 -20.48 -31.18
C GLU A 37 -0.51 -20.66 -32.66
N PHE A 38 0.45 -20.61 -33.59
CA PHE A 38 0.18 -20.76 -35.01
C PHE A 38 -0.13 -22.19 -35.44
N ASN A 39 0.22 -23.20 -34.62
CA ASN A 39 -0.25 -24.58 -34.83
C ASN A 39 -1.72 -24.78 -34.45
N LYS A 40 -2.30 -23.89 -33.63
CA LYS A 40 -3.72 -23.97 -33.22
C LYS A 40 -4.62 -23.19 -34.17
N ALA A 41 -4.22 -21.96 -34.49
CA ALA A 41 -5.02 -21.03 -35.26
C ALA A 41 -4.14 -20.07 -36.07
N TYR A 42 -4.61 -19.75 -37.28
CA TYR A 42 -4.02 -18.72 -38.14
C TYR A 42 -4.50 -17.32 -37.74
N SER A 43 -4.36 -16.97 -36.47
CA SER A 43 -4.75 -15.66 -35.91
C SER A 43 -3.59 -15.08 -35.10
N CYS A 44 -3.30 -13.80 -35.26
CA CYS A 44 -2.23 -13.13 -34.52
C CYS A 44 -2.52 -13.11 -33.01
N PRO A 45 -1.64 -13.66 -32.15
CA PRO A 45 -1.83 -13.62 -30.69
C PRO A 45 -1.75 -12.22 -30.06
N ALA A 46 -1.26 -11.23 -30.78
CA ALA A 46 -1.06 -9.86 -30.28
C ALA A 46 -2.25 -8.93 -30.61
N CYS A 47 -2.76 -8.98 -31.84
CA CYS A 47 -3.79 -8.07 -32.33
C CYS A 47 -5.00 -8.78 -32.96
N GLU A 48 -5.07 -10.10 -32.88
CA GLU A 48 -6.21 -10.95 -33.30
C GLU A 48 -6.53 -10.90 -34.80
N SER A 49 -5.69 -10.28 -35.63
CA SER A 49 -5.80 -10.29 -37.08
C SER A 49 -5.78 -11.72 -37.63
N SER A 50 -6.66 -12.01 -38.58
CA SER A 50 -6.66 -13.27 -39.34
C SER A 50 -5.48 -13.30 -40.31
N LEU A 51 -4.72 -14.40 -40.31
CA LEU A 51 -3.46 -14.58 -41.04
C LEU A 51 -3.56 -15.75 -42.03
N SER A 52 -4.46 -15.62 -43.02
CA SER A 52 -4.76 -16.71 -43.98
C SER A 52 -3.91 -16.67 -45.26
N GLY A 53 -3.12 -15.63 -45.47
CA GLY A 53 -2.25 -15.46 -46.63
C GLY A 53 -0.99 -16.31 -46.57
N THR A 54 -0.41 -16.63 -47.73
CA THR A 54 0.77 -17.49 -47.86
C THR A 54 2.04 -16.93 -47.19
N PHE A 55 2.11 -15.61 -47.03
CA PHE A 55 3.22 -14.91 -46.40
C PHE A 55 2.79 -14.13 -45.14
N ASP A 56 1.61 -14.44 -44.61
CA ASP A 56 1.10 -13.76 -43.40
C ASP A 56 1.82 -14.20 -42.13
N ILE A 57 2.42 -15.39 -42.14
CA ILE A 57 3.23 -15.93 -41.05
C ILE A 57 4.49 -16.51 -41.66
N ILE A 58 5.64 -15.99 -41.24
CA ILE A 58 6.94 -16.48 -41.67
C ILE A 58 7.82 -16.77 -40.45
N ARG A 59 8.58 -17.85 -40.54
CA ARG A 59 9.64 -18.15 -39.58
C ARG A 59 10.95 -17.62 -40.12
N ILE A 60 11.64 -16.80 -39.34
CA ILE A 60 12.88 -16.14 -39.74
C ILE A 60 14.01 -16.47 -38.77
N ASP A 61 15.22 -16.40 -39.30
CA ASP A 61 16.45 -16.37 -38.51
C ASP A 61 16.87 -14.90 -38.34
N LEU A 62 17.01 -14.48 -37.09
CA LEU A 62 17.45 -13.14 -36.68
C LEU A 62 18.98 -13.00 -36.75
N GLN A 63 19.71 -14.11 -36.87
CA GLN A 63 21.17 -14.12 -37.05
C GLN A 63 21.56 -14.89 -38.32
N PRO A 64 21.13 -14.43 -39.50
CA PRO A 64 21.44 -15.12 -40.74
C PRO A 64 22.95 -15.13 -41.02
N SER A 65 23.43 -16.18 -41.70
CA SER A 65 24.84 -16.28 -42.11
C SER A 65 25.22 -15.20 -43.13
N ASP A 66 26.50 -14.84 -43.20
CA ASP A 66 26.96 -13.82 -44.15
C ASP A 66 26.79 -14.25 -45.62
N GLN A 67 26.82 -15.55 -45.87
CA GLN A 67 26.48 -16.12 -47.18
C GLN A 67 25.00 -15.83 -47.52
N TYR A 68 24.07 -16.05 -46.59
CA TYR A 68 22.66 -15.75 -46.82
C TYR A 68 22.43 -14.25 -47.06
N LYS A 69 23.04 -13.38 -46.25
CA LYS A 69 22.95 -11.92 -46.41
C LYS A 69 23.41 -11.46 -47.79
N SER A 70 24.47 -12.08 -48.33
CA SER A 70 25.01 -11.75 -49.66
C SER A 70 24.11 -12.23 -50.80
N MET A 71 23.39 -13.33 -50.61
CA MET A 71 22.63 -14.00 -51.67
C MET A 71 21.16 -13.57 -51.73
N VAL A 72 20.53 -13.23 -50.60
CA VAL A 72 19.06 -13.04 -50.50
C VAL A 72 18.51 -11.92 -51.41
N LEU A 73 19.31 -10.90 -51.71
CA LEU A 73 18.94 -9.80 -52.62
C LEU A 73 19.71 -9.79 -53.94
N ALA A 74 20.54 -10.81 -54.21
CA ALA A 74 21.34 -10.86 -55.43
C ALA A 74 20.44 -10.94 -56.68
N GLY A 75 20.75 -10.12 -57.69
CA GLY A 75 20.00 -10.06 -58.95
C GLY A 75 18.75 -9.16 -58.93
N GLN A 76 18.41 -8.55 -57.79
CA GLN A 76 17.33 -7.57 -57.69
C GLN A 76 17.76 -6.19 -58.19
N LYS A 77 16.81 -5.42 -58.72
CA LYS A 77 17.04 -4.02 -59.10
C LYS A 77 17.24 -3.13 -57.85
N PRO A 78 18.03 -2.05 -57.93
CA PRO A 78 18.24 -1.14 -56.81
C PRO A 78 16.94 -0.61 -56.19
N GLU A 79 15.90 -0.34 -57.00
CA GLU A 79 14.62 0.17 -56.51
C GLU A 79 13.93 -0.84 -55.58
N VAL A 80 13.95 -2.12 -55.94
CA VAL A 80 13.36 -3.22 -55.14
C VAL A 80 14.14 -3.41 -53.84
N ILE A 81 15.47 -3.33 -53.90
CA ILE A 81 16.34 -3.43 -52.71
C ILE A 81 16.00 -2.32 -51.71
N MET A 82 15.90 -1.08 -52.19
CA MET A 82 15.56 0.07 -51.35
C MET A 82 14.15 -0.05 -50.76
N GLU A 83 13.18 -0.57 -51.52
CA GLU A 83 11.82 -0.83 -51.04
C GLU A 83 11.80 -1.87 -49.90
N ILE A 84 12.54 -2.98 -50.06
CA ILE A 84 12.67 -4.02 -49.03
C ILE A 84 13.33 -3.45 -47.77
N CYS A 85 14.43 -2.71 -47.92
CA CYS A 85 15.12 -2.07 -46.80
C CYS A 85 14.20 -1.09 -46.05
N SER A 86 13.44 -0.27 -46.78
CA SER A 86 12.48 0.67 -46.19
C SER A 86 11.42 -0.04 -45.35
N ARG A 87 10.84 -1.14 -45.87
CA ARG A 87 9.89 -1.97 -45.12
C ARG A 87 10.50 -2.59 -43.87
N ALA A 88 11.71 -3.14 -43.98
CA ALA A 88 12.42 -3.75 -42.85
C ALA A 88 12.73 -2.73 -41.73
N LEU A 89 13.19 -1.53 -42.10
CA LEU A 89 13.43 -0.44 -41.15
C LEU A 89 12.13 0.04 -40.48
N SER A 90 11.04 0.08 -41.24
CA SER A 90 9.75 0.49 -40.71
C SER A 90 9.19 -0.53 -39.72
N PHE A 91 9.41 -1.83 -39.96
CA PHE A 91 9.11 -2.89 -39.00
C PHE A 91 9.91 -2.72 -37.69
N TRP A 92 11.22 -2.48 -37.78
CA TRP A 92 12.06 -2.21 -36.61
C TRP A 92 11.63 -0.96 -35.84
N THR A 93 11.29 0.11 -36.56
CA THR A 93 10.81 1.35 -35.96
C THR A 93 9.50 1.13 -35.21
N TYR A 94 8.57 0.37 -35.80
CA TYR A 94 7.32 -0.01 -35.16
C TYR A 94 7.58 -0.81 -33.88
N GLN A 95 8.43 -1.84 -33.93
CA GLN A 95 8.75 -2.66 -32.76
C GLN A 95 9.40 -1.84 -31.63
N SER A 96 10.39 -1.00 -31.96
CA SER A 96 11.02 -0.11 -30.98
C SER A 96 10.04 0.89 -30.35
N HIS A 97 9.11 1.43 -31.16
CA HIS A 97 8.09 2.33 -30.66
C HIS A 97 7.10 1.62 -29.74
N GLN A 98 6.59 0.45 -30.14
CA GLN A 98 5.68 -0.35 -29.31
C GLN A 98 6.33 -0.73 -27.98
N GLU A 99 7.62 -1.11 -28.02
CA GLU A 99 8.38 -1.41 -26.82
C GLU A 99 8.46 -0.21 -25.88
N ARG A 100 8.80 0.96 -26.43
CA ARG A 100 8.88 2.20 -25.66
C ARG A 100 7.53 2.53 -25.00
N VAL A 101 6.43 2.49 -25.75
CA VAL A 101 5.09 2.79 -25.23
C VAL A 101 4.70 1.80 -24.13
N TYR A 102 5.01 0.52 -24.30
CA TYR A 102 4.79 -0.48 -23.26
C TYR A 102 5.58 -0.17 -21.99
N GLN A 103 6.88 0.15 -22.11
CA GLN A 103 7.71 0.49 -20.95
C GLN A 103 7.22 1.76 -20.24
N GLU A 104 6.79 2.78 -21.01
CA GLU A 104 6.17 3.99 -20.47
C GLU A 104 4.87 3.66 -19.71
N TYR A 105 4.01 2.78 -20.23
CA TYR A 105 2.80 2.31 -19.56
C TYR A 105 3.12 1.61 -18.23
N ILE A 106 4.04 0.64 -18.23
CA ILE A 106 4.44 -0.09 -17.02
C ILE A 106 5.04 0.87 -15.99
N ALA A 107 5.93 1.78 -16.42
CA ALA A 107 6.52 2.78 -15.54
C ALA A 107 5.44 3.68 -14.91
N SER A 108 4.45 4.11 -15.70
CA SER A 108 3.31 4.90 -15.20
C SER A 108 2.51 4.13 -14.15
N LYS A 109 2.19 2.85 -14.40
CA LYS A 109 1.44 2.01 -13.45
C LYS A 109 2.20 1.74 -12.16
N VAL A 110 3.50 1.49 -12.24
CA VAL A 110 4.34 1.33 -11.04
C VAL A 110 4.42 2.63 -10.26
N LYS A 111 4.57 3.77 -10.94
CA LYS A 111 4.58 5.09 -10.31
C LYS A 111 3.25 5.41 -9.62
N GLU A 112 2.13 5.13 -10.26
CA GLU A 112 0.79 5.29 -9.70
C GLU A 112 0.64 4.50 -8.39
N LYS A 113 1.02 3.21 -8.40
CA LYS A 113 1.00 2.36 -7.19
C LYS A 113 1.94 2.88 -6.10
N ALA A 114 3.13 3.36 -6.47
CA ALA A 114 4.07 3.92 -5.52
C ALA A 114 3.51 5.18 -4.83
N THR A 115 2.92 6.09 -5.59
CA THR A 115 2.28 7.32 -5.05
C THR A 115 1.08 6.99 -4.16
N GLN A 116 0.24 6.02 -4.53
CA GLN A 116 -0.86 5.57 -3.67
C GLN A 116 -0.35 5.01 -2.33
N LEU A 117 0.73 4.23 -2.37
CA LEU A 117 1.33 3.66 -1.17
C LEU A 117 1.98 4.73 -0.28
N GLU A 118 2.64 5.73 -0.90
CA GLU A 118 3.22 6.87 -0.21
C GLU A 118 2.15 7.67 0.54
N GLN A 119 1.05 8.03 -0.13
CA GLN A 119 -0.09 8.72 0.49
C GLN A 119 -0.68 7.92 1.67
N TYR A 120 -0.85 6.61 1.50
CA TYR A 120 -1.34 5.74 2.57
C TYR A 120 -0.42 5.79 3.80
N TYR A 121 0.90 5.74 3.61
CA TYR A 121 1.84 5.81 4.73
C TYR A 121 1.87 7.20 5.37
N GLU A 122 1.76 8.27 4.61
CA GLU A 122 1.63 9.64 5.14
C GLU A 122 0.39 9.78 6.04
N GLU A 123 -0.75 9.24 5.61
CA GLU A 123 -1.98 9.22 6.42
C GLU A 123 -1.80 8.42 7.72
N VAL A 124 -1.20 7.22 7.65
CA VAL A 124 -0.93 6.38 8.81
C VAL A 124 0.00 7.09 9.80
N VAL A 125 1.07 7.72 9.31
CA VAL A 125 2.01 8.48 10.14
C VAL A 125 1.31 9.65 10.82
N SER A 126 0.52 10.43 10.08
CA SER A 126 -0.26 11.56 10.61
C SER A 126 -1.24 11.13 11.69
N ARG A 127 -1.95 10.01 11.48
CA ARG A 127 -2.86 9.43 12.48
C ARG A 127 -2.12 9.02 13.75
N ILE A 128 -1.01 8.28 13.63
CA ILE A 128 -0.21 7.85 14.78
C ILE A 128 0.36 9.05 15.53
N GLN A 129 0.84 10.08 14.83
CA GLN A 129 1.33 11.32 15.45
C GLN A 129 0.22 12.02 16.24
N SER A 130 -1.00 12.07 15.69
CA SER A 130 -2.17 12.64 16.37
C SER A 130 -2.54 11.85 17.62
N GLU A 131 -2.60 10.52 17.55
CA GLU A 131 -2.85 9.64 18.69
C GLU A 131 -1.78 9.78 19.77
N LEU A 132 -0.50 9.82 19.37
CA LEU A 132 0.63 10.00 20.26
C LEU A 132 0.59 11.36 20.97
N SER A 133 0.19 12.42 20.27
CA SER A 133 0.01 13.75 20.87
C SER A 133 -1.13 13.76 21.91
N SER A 134 -2.25 13.11 21.60
CA SER A 134 -3.40 12.97 22.52
C SER A 134 -3.03 12.17 23.77
N MET A 135 -2.36 11.02 23.60
CA MET A 135 -1.90 10.21 24.73
C MET A 135 -0.90 10.96 25.62
N LYS A 136 0.04 11.71 25.02
CA LYS A 136 0.95 12.57 25.80
C LYS A 136 0.20 13.64 26.60
N LEU A 137 -0.84 14.24 26.02
CA LEU A 137 -1.65 15.23 26.72
C LEU A 137 -2.39 14.61 27.92
N GLN A 138 -3.01 13.45 27.72
CA GLN A 138 -3.69 12.71 28.79
C GLN A 138 -2.71 12.26 29.90
N GLN A 139 -1.52 11.81 29.53
CA GLN A 139 -0.46 11.45 30.47
C GLN A 139 -0.06 12.65 31.33
N ASN A 140 0.15 13.82 30.71
CA ASN A 140 0.50 15.04 31.43
C ASN A 140 -0.62 15.52 32.36
N ALA A 141 -1.88 15.46 31.92
CA ALA A 141 -3.03 15.79 32.75
C ALA A 141 -3.13 14.85 33.98
N THR A 142 -3.06 13.54 33.76
CA THR A 142 -3.10 12.54 34.83
C THR A 142 -1.94 12.71 35.82
N LYS A 143 -0.73 13.02 35.31
CA LYS A 143 0.44 13.30 36.16
C LYS A 143 0.20 14.53 37.04
N LYS A 144 -0.39 15.58 36.50
CA LYS A 144 -0.76 16.78 37.28
C LYS A 144 -1.79 16.44 38.35
N ASP A 145 -2.85 15.70 37.99
CA ASP A 145 -3.89 15.29 38.93
C ASP A 145 -3.34 14.40 40.06
N LEU A 146 -2.42 13.49 39.74
CA LEU A 146 -1.70 12.67 40.72
C LEU A 146 -0.94 13.54 41.72
N GLU A 147 -0.16 14.51 41.25
CA GLU A 147 0.61 15.41 42.13
C GLU A 147 -0.31 16.27 43.01
N THR A 148 -1.45 16.75 42.49
CA THR A 148 -2.43 17.47 43.31
C THR A 148 -3.07 16.57 44.38
N THR A 149 -3.34 15.31 44.05
CA THR A 149 -3.93 14.34 44.98
C THR A 149 -2.93 13.94 46.06
N LYS A 150 -1.66 13.72 45.71
CA LYS A 150 -0.58 13.50 46.67
C LYS A 150 -0.44 14.67 47.65
N LYS A 151 -0.50 15.91 47.15
CA LYS A 151 -0.46 17.10 48.01
C LYS A 151 -1.61 17.14 49.00
N LYS A 152 -2.85 16.93 48.53
CA LYS A 152 -4.04 16.85 49.40
C LYS A 152 -3.94 15.73 50.42
N TYR A 153 -3.42 14.56 50.02
CA TYR A 153 -3.22 13.43 50.92
C TYR A 153 -2.22 13.79 52.04
N SER A 154 -1.09 14.43 51.72
CA SER A 154 -0.12 14.91 52.71
C SER A 154 -0.76 15.88 53.71
N GLU A 155 -1.51 16.87 53.22
CA GLU A 155 -2.21 17.85 54.07
C GLU A 155 -3.23 17.19 55.02
N VAL A 156 -3.95 16.16 54.56
CA VAL A 156 -4.89 15.40 55.39
C VAL A 156 -4.15 14.51 56.39
N ALA A 157 -3.07 13.85 55.98
CA ALA A 157 -2.26 13.01 56.85
C ALA A 157 -1.64 13.83 58.01
N GLU A 158 -1.12 15.03 57.72
CA GLU A 158 -0.62 15.96 58.74
C GLU A 158 -1.71 16.37 59.74
N LYS A 159 -2.91 16.71 59.25
CA LYS A 159 -4.07 17.02 60.11
C LYS A 159 -4.47 15.83 60.99
N LEU A 160 -4.42 14.61 60.45
CA LEU A 160 -4.73 13.39 61.21
C LEU A 160 -3.70 13.15 62.32
N VAL A 161 -2.41 13.35 62.04
CA VAL A 161 -1.35 13.24 63.06
C VAL A 161 -1.56 14.27 64.17
N GLU A 162 -1.84 15.53 63.81
CA GLU A 162 -2.13 16.58 64.80
C GLU A 162 -3.37 16.27 65.64
N LYS A 163 -4.45 15.77 65.02
CA LYS A 163 -5.65 15.33 65.74
C LYS A 163 -5.38 14.15 66.67
N THR A 164 -4.60 13.17 66.22
CA THR A 164 -4.19 12.02 67.04
C THR A 164 -3.42 12.48 68.28
N ARG A 165 -2.48 13.42 68.10
CA ARG A 165 -1.73 14.06 69.20
C ARG A 165 -2.65 14.81 70.17
N GLN A 166 -3.64 15.54 69.68
CA GLN A 166 -4.65 16.22 70.51
C GLN A 166 -5.50 15.22 71.31
N CYS A 167 -5.97 14.14 70.68
CA CYS A 167 -6.73 13.08 71.34
C CYS A 167 -5.90 12.39 72.42
N GLN A 168 -4.63 12.06 72.15
CA GLN A 168 -3.71 11.48 73.16
C GLN A 168 -3.52 12.42 74.36
N LYS A 169 -3.36 13.73 74.11
CA LYS A 169 -3.27 14.73 75.19
C LYS A 169 -4.54 14.75 76.04
N LEU A 170 -5.72 14.81 75.42
CA LEU A 170 -7.00 14.75 76.12
C LEU A 170 -7.17 13.45 76.92
N GLN A 171 -6.81 12.31 76.32
CA GLN A 171 -6.85 10.99 76.97
C GLN A 171 -5.96 10.96 78.22
N SER A 172 -4.71 11.43 78.10
CA SER A 172 -3.80 11.50 79.24
C SER A 172 -4.34 12.38 80.39
N MET A 173 -4.97 13.51 80.07
CA MET A 173 -5.60 14.38 81.07
C MET A 173 -6.81 13.70 81.72
N TYR A 174 -7.66 13.02 80.92
CA TYR A 174 -8.78 12.24 81.43
C TYR A 174 -8.31 11.12 82.37
N ASP A 175 -7.28 10.36 81.99
CA ASP A 175 -6.71 9.29 82.82
C ASP A 175 -6.10 9.82 84.13
N VAL A 176 -5.57 11.04 84.15
CA VAL A 176 -5.15 11.72 85.39
C VAL A 176 -6.35 12.02 86.28
N ILE A 177 -7.42 12.61 85.74
CA ILE A 177 -8.64 12.92 86.51
C ILE A 177 -9.31 11.64 87.02
N ARG A 178 -9.43 10.61 86.16
CA ARG A 178 -9.98 9.31 86.53
C ARG A 178 -9.19 8.65 87.67
N ARG A 179 -7.85 8.68 87.63
CA ARG A 179 -7.02 8.16 88.73
C ARG A 179 -7.22 8.93 90.04
N LYS A 180 -7.45 10.24 89.98
CA LYS A 180 -7.77 11.05 91.17
C LYS A 180 -9.14 10.69 91.78
N LEU A 181 -10.12 10.34 90.95
CA LEU A 181 -11.46 9.92 91.40
C LEU A 181 -11.51 8.47 91.92
N ILE A 182 -10.64 7.57 91.41
CA ILE A 182 -10.58 6.15 91.80
C ILE A 182 -9.58 5.89 92.95
N SER A 183 -8.73 6.87 93.28
CA SER A 183 -7.85 6.76 94.46
C SER A 183 -8.71 6.64 95.73
N PRO A 184 -8.57 5.55 96.52
CA PRO A 184 -9.43 5.31 97.65
C PRO A 184 -9.05 6.23 98.80
N ILE A 185 -9.85 7.28 99.00
CA ILE A 185 -10.13 7.75 100.36
C ILE A 185 -11.49 7.16 100.70
N ASN A 186 -11.48 6.14 101.56
CA ASN A 186 -12.68 5.70 102.28
C ASN A 186 -13.35 6.93 102.87
N TYR A 187 -14.57 7.26 102.42
CA TYR A 187 -15.68 7.61 103.29
C TYR A 187 -16.98 7.31 102.53
N GLU A 188 -17.77 6.41 103.10
CA GLU A 188 -19.15 6.11 102.72
C GLU A 188 -19.98 7.39 102.61
N LYS A 189 -20.76 7.54 101.54
CA LYS A 189 -22.18 7.93 101.59
C LYS A 189 -22.85 7.94 100.20
N GLU A 190 -23.98 7.24 100.18
CA GLU A 190 -25.16 7.19 99.28
C GLU A 190 -25.14 7.84 97.87
N CYS A 191 -25.72 7.05 96.94
CA CYS A 191 -26.12 7.35 95.56
C CYS A 191 -27.12 8.53 95.42
N PRO A 192 -27.21 9.14 94.22
CA PRO A 192 -28.30 8.73 93.32
C PRO A 192 -27.94 8.64 91.83
N GLU A 193 -28.68 7.77 91.12
CA GLU A 193 -28.75 7.63 89.66
C GLU A 193 -28.90 8.98 88.93
N LYS A 194 -28.12 9.20 87.86
CA LYS A 194 -28.60 9.91 86.65
C LYS A 194 -27.97 9.36 85.37
N VAL A 195 -28.85 8.87 84.51
CA VAL A 195 -28.71 8.59 83.07
C VAL A 195 -27.94 9.71 82.36
N TRP A 196 -26.93 9.35 81.57
CA TRP A 196 -26.44 10.18 80.48
C TRP A 196 -26.56 9.45 79.14
N ASN A 197 -27.38 10.05 78.30
CA ASN A 197 -27.75 9.61 76.97
C ASN A 197 -26.58 9.64 75.98
N GLY A 198 -26.75 8.85 74.93
CA GLY A 198 -25.79 8.51 73.90
C GLY A 198 -24.92 9.65 73.37
N PHE A 199 -23.62 9.36 73.31
CA PHE A 199 -22.75 9.91 72.28
C PHE A 199 -22.88 9.01 71.05
N LYS A 200 -23.69 9.47 70.07
CA LYS A 200 -23.70 8.92 68.72
C LYS A 200 -22.33 9.18 68.09
N ASN A 201 -21.50 8.15 68.03
CA ASN A 201 -20.28 8.18 67.24
C ASN A 201 -20.62 7.77 65.81
N GLU A 202 -21.22 8.69 65.06
CA GLU A 202 -21.35 8.52 63.62
C GLU A 202 -20.13 9.13 62.93
N ASN A 203 -19.52 8.32 62.05
CA ASN A 203 -18.47 8.65 61.10
C ASN A 203 -17.02 8.42 61.56
N PHE A 204 -16.66 7.14 61.73
CA PHE A 204 -15.33 6.68 61.32
C PHE A 204 -15.42 5.29 60.69
N ILE A 205 -15.95 5.22 59.46
CA ILE A 205 -15.69 4.12 58.54
C ILE A 205 -14.87 4.68 57.39
N LEU A 206 -13.56 4.45 57.42
CA LEU A 206 -12.71 4.56 56.23
C LEU A 206 -13.03 3.35 55.34
N SER A 207 -14.02 3.48 54.47
CA SER A 207 -14.25 2.51 53.39
C SER A 207 -13.18 2.74 52.31
N LEU A 208 -12.06 2.02 52.40
CA LEU A 208 -11.16 1.82 51.25
C LEU A 208 -11.86 0.86 50.26
N SER A 209 -12.78 1.39 49.47
CA SER A 209 -13.36 0.65 48.33
C SER A 209 -13.65 1.61 47.18
N SER A 210 -12.60 2.21 46.63
CA SER A 210 -12.67 2.86 45.31
C SER A 210 -11.29 2.90 44.64
N ALA A 211 -10.61 1.75 44.59
CA ALA A 211 -9.39 1.58 43.81
C ALA A 211 -9.58 0.68 42.56
N ASP A 212 -10.76 0.07 42.36
CA ASP A 212 -10.95 -0.93 41.29
C ASP A 212 -11.69 -0.45 40.04
N ALA A 213 -12.07 0.83 39.94
CA ALA A 213 -12.85 1.32 38.80
C ALA A 213 -12.02 1.82 37.59
N VAL A 214 -10.69 1.92 37.69
CA VAL A 214 -9.84 2.55 36.65
C VAL A 214 -9.12 1.52 35.76
N LEU A 215 -9.16 0.23 36.10
CA LEU A 215 -8.33 -0.80 35.44
C LEU A 215 -9.01 -1.64 34.35
N ARG A 216 -10.25 -1.31 33.91
CA ARG A 216 -11.00 -2.10 32.90
C ARG A 216 -11.29 -1.40 31.55
N LYS A 217 -10.53 -0.40 31.15
CA LYS A 217 -10.66 0.21 29.80
C LYS A 217 -9.35 0.29 29.03
N LEU A 218 -8.61 -0.81 28.99
CA LEU A 218 -7.52 -1.03 28.03
C LEU A 218 -7.62 -2.48 27.62
N HIS A 219 -8.20 -2.74 26.44
CA HIS A 219 -8.02 -3.93 25.57
C HIS A 219 -9.20 -3.95 24.58
N THR A 220 -9.12 -3.13 23.56
CA THR A 220 -9.75 -3.44 22.26
C THR A 220 -8.66 -4.07 21.38
N PRO A 221 -8.80 -5.32 20.92
CA PRO A 221 -7.88 -5.88 19.96
C PRO A 221 -7.98 -5.09 18.66
N SER A 222 -6.87 -4.53 18.19
CA SER A 222 -6.75 -4.03 16.83
C SER A 222 -6.96 -5.20 15.87
N ALA A 223 -8.06 -5.18 15.11
CA ALA A 223 -8.27 -6.13 14.04
C ALA A 223 -7.13 -6.05 13.02
N PRO A 224 -6.68 -7.17 12.43
CA PRO A 224 -5.69 -7.14 11.36
C PRO A 224 -6.27 -6.40 10.14
N PRO A 225 -5.44 -5.70 9.35
CA PRO A 225 -5.91 -5.01 8.17
C PRO A 225 -6.49 -6.03 7.17
N PRO A 226 -7.61 -5.71 6.49
CA PRO A 226 -8.11 -6.57 5.43
C PRO A 226 -7.08 -6.64 4.29
N PRO A 227 -6.92 -7.78 3.62
CA PRO A 227 -6.08 -7.86 2.44
C PRO A 227 -6.63 -6.88 1.40
N LEU A 228 -5.73 -6.07 0.83
CA LEU A 228 -6.04 -5.21 -0.31
C LEU A 228 -6.66 -6.10 -1.39
N ALA A 229 -7.91 -5.80 -1.73
CA ALA A 229 -8.58 -6.41 -2.86
C ALA A 229 -7.68 -6.19 -4.09
N ASN A 230 -7.17 -7.29 -4.64
CA ASN A 230 -6.53 -7.30 -5.93
C ASN A 230 -7.63 -7.01 -6.96
N ASN A 231 -7.91 -5.73 -7.20
CA ASN A 231 -8.70 -5.29 -8.33
C ASN A 231 -7.84 -5.52 -9.58
N GLY A 232 -7.74 -6.79 -9.97
CA GLY A 232 -7.33 -7.19 -11.30
C GLY A 232 -8.43 -6.79 -12.26
N CYS A 233 -8.39 -5.55 -12.72
CA CYS A 233 -8.64 -5.28 -14.13
C CYS A 233 -7.32 -4.73 -14.67
N ASP A 234 -6.40 -5.65 -14.96
CA ASP A 234 -5.34 -5.33 -15.90
C ASP A 234 -6.07 -5.06 -17.22
N ASP A 235 -6.31 -3.78 -17.52
CA ASP A 235 -6.48 -3.38 -18.91
C ASP A 235 -5.17 -3.76 -19.59
N ASP A 236 -5.21 -4.95 -20.20
CA ASP A 236 -4.11 -5.50 -20.97
C ASP A 236 -3.68 -4.44 -21.97
N PHE A 237 -2.39 -4.14 -22.01
CA PHE A 237 -1.84 -3.32 -23.08
C PHE A 237 -2.11 -4.03 -24.41
N VAL A 238 -3.03 -3.47 -25.21
CA VAL A 238 -3.39 -4.00 -26.52
C VAL A 238 -2.50 -3.35 -27.56
N LEU A 239 -1.72 -4.19 -28.26
CA LEU A 239 -0.96 -3.77 -29.43
C LEU A 239 -1.94 -3.43 -30.54
N GLN A 240 -2.12 -2.14 -30.83
CA GLN A 240 -3.02 -1.69 -31.88
C GLN A 240 -2.46 -2.04 -33.26
N PRO A 241 -3.25 -2.66 -34.15
CA PRO A 241 -2.82 -2.94 -35.51
C PRO A 241 -2.82 -1.63 -36.32
N ASN A 242 -1.70 -0.92 -36.29
CA ASN A 242 -1.47 0.15 -37.26
C ASN A 242 -0.63 -0.40 -38.39
N HIS A 243 -1.17 -0.38 -39.61
CA HIS A 243 -0.38 -0.57 -40.81
C HIS A 243 0.82 0.37 -40.73
N THR A 244 2.00 -0.19 -40.96
CA THR A 244 3.28 0.53 -41.00
C THR A 244 3.11 1.81 -41.81
N PRO A 245 3.45 3.01 -41.29
CA PRO A 245 3.31 4.24 -42.04
C PRO A 245 4.14 4.15 -43.32
N VAL A 246 3.48 4.21 -44.47
CA VAL A 246 4.17 4.38 -45.76
C VAL A 246 4.72 5.80 -45.76
N SER A 247 6.04 5.95 -45.64
CA SER A 247 6.71 7.26 -45.73
C SER A 247 6.25 8.02 -46.97
N GLY A 248 5.82 9.26 -46.72
CA GLY A 248 4.98 10.07 -47.59
C GLY A 248 5.45 10.24 -49.03
N VAL A 249 4.48 10.10 -49.93
CA VAL A 249 4.52 10.59 -51.30
C VAL A 249 4.55 12.12 -51.27
N LEU A 250 5.68 12.69 -51.67
CA LEU A 250 5.83 14.10 -52.04
C LEU A 250 4.68 14.49 -52.98
N HIS A 251 3.79 15.34 -52.50
CA HIS A 251 2.75 15.96 -53.31
C HIS A 251 3.38 17.02 -54.24
N SER A 252 3.45 16.73 -55.52
CA SER A 252 3.41 17.73 -56.59
C SER A 252 2.24 17.40 -57.53
N GLY A 253 1.48 18.44 -57.88
CA GLY A 253 0.12 18.32 -58.37
C GLY A 253 -0.06 18.04 -59.87
N ARG A 254 -1.31 17.64 -60.16
CA ARG A 254 -2.09 17.73 -61.41
C ARG A 254 -1.51 17.06 -62.68
N HIS A 255 -2.21 16.03 -63.18
CA HIS A 255 -3.21 16.16 -64.26
C HIS A 255 -3.85 14.81 -64.64
N SER A 256 -5.18 14.83 -64.78
CA SER A 256 -6.01 14.19 -65.82
C SER A 256 -5.86 12.69 -66.21
N LYS A 257 -6.94 11.94 -65.93
CA LYS A 257 -7.63 10.90 -66.74
C LYS A 257 -6.78 9.89 -67.55
N SER A 258 -6.99 8.59 -67.29
CA SER A 258 -7.89 7.76 -68.12
C SER A 258 -8.03 6.34 -67.55
N ARG A 259 -9.21 5.75 -67.74
CA ARG A 259 -9.50 4.33 -67.52
C ARG A 259 -8.64 3.47 -68.45
N SER A 260 -8.18 2.32 -67.98
CA SER A 260 -8.36 1.08 -68.75
C SER A 260 -8.29 -0.16 -67.87
N VAL A 261 -9.25 -1.04 -68.15
CA VAL A 261 -9.40 -2.41 -67.70
C VAL A 261 -8.39 -3.27 -68.48
N ILE A 262 -7.87 -4.36 -67.90
CA ILE A 262 -7.79 -5.74 -68.49
C ILE A 262 -6.82 -6.65 -67.71
N LYS A 263 -7.43 -7.71 -67.17
CA LYS A 263 -7.10 -9.15 -67.05
C LYS A 263 -5.66 -9.66 -66.81
N CYS A 264 -5.60 -10.56 -65.83
CA CYS A 264 -4.89 -11.84 -65.74
C CYS A 264 -3.94 -12.22 -66.88
N LEU A 265 -2.69 -12.53 -66.48
CA LEU A 265 -2.13 -13.88 -66.51
C LEU A 265 -1.20 -14.05 -65.30
#